data_AF-A0A964D084-F1
#
_entry.id   AF-A0A964D084-F1
#
_cell.length_a   1.000
_cell.length_b   1.000
_cell.length_c   1.000
_cell.angle_alpha   90.00
_cell.angle_beta   90.00
_cell.angle_gamma   90.00
#
_symmetry.space_group_name_H-M   'P 1'
#
loop_
_entity.id
_entity.type
_entity.pdbx_description
1 polymer ?
#
loop_
_entity_poly.entity_id
_entity_poly.type
_entity_poly.pdbx_seq_one_letter_code
_entity_poly.pdbx_strand_id
1 'polypeptide(L)'
;MFQQKLPAYATKESKVFSKSYGTIHPGFSTIYSNIATQTLDIAKKLNPSVPCYLSGHSLGAAIATLAAIDIAVNVPRLKKQVQLYTYGSPRVGDPVFAREHNRVVPNSYRVVNLADAITLVPFTVFFKTEYVHVGEEWAFLAPNGDVMPNHVVDSYRSAIDKQVETNKPRTSPNSGLK
;
A
#
# COMPACT_ATOMS: atom_id res chain seq x y z
N MET A 1 -19.34 23.53 -11.77
CA MET A 1 -18.06 24.03 -11.22
C MET A 1 -17.96 23.52 -9.78
N PHE A 2 -17.55 22.27 -9.57
CA PHE A 2 -17.54 21.66 -8.24
C PHE A 2 -16.11 21.69 -7.67
N GLN A 3 -15.78 22.79 -6.99
CA GLN A 3 -14.74 22.76 -5.97
C GLN A 3 -15.34 22.06 -4.75
N GLN A 4 -15.14 20.75 -4.62
CA GLN A 4 -15.49 20.07 -3.38
C GLN A 4 -14.34 20.28 -2.38
N LYS A 5 -14.52 21.29 -1.52
CA LYS A 5 -13.75 21.44 -0.28
C LYS A 5 -13.87 20.13 0.50
N LEU A 6 -12.73 19.51 0.79
CA LEU A 6 -12.61 18.30 1.60
C LEU A 6 -13.23 18.53 3.00
N PRO A 7 -13.97 17.56 3.56
CA PRO A 7 -14.53 17.68 4.90
C PRO A 7 -13.43 17.68 5.97
N ALA A 8 -13.61 18.56 6.94
CA ALA A 8 -12.73 18.80 8.08
C ALA A 8 -12.78 17.64 9.09
N TYR A 9 -12.09 16.53 8.83
CA TYR A 9 -11.89 15.48 9.84
C TYR A 9 -10.47 14.93 9.81
N ALA A 10 -9.50 15.83 9.98
CA ALA A 10 -8.26 15.50 10.64
C ALA A 10 -8.54 15.57 12.15
N THR A 11 -8.36 14.49 12.88
CA THR A 11 -7.94 14.67 14.27
C THR A 11 -6.74 15.62 14.23
N LYS A 12 -6.72 16.64 15.10
CA LYS A 12 -5.69 17.70 15.15
C LYS A 12 -4.24 17.18 15.34
N GLU A 13 -3.99 15.89 15.21
CA GLU A 13 -2.80 15.18 15.67
C GLU A 13 -1.95 14.57 14.53
N SER A 14 -2.52 14.23 13.36
CA SER A 14 -1.72 13.60 12.29
C SER A 14 -1.17 14.62 11.30
N LYS A 15 0.17 14.69 11.20
CA LYS A 15 0.87 15.60 10.27
C LYS A 15 0.78 15.15 8.81
N VAL A 16 0.39 13.90 8.55
CA VAL A 16 0.15 13.38 7.19
C VAL A 16 -1.08 13.99 6.54
N PHE A 17 -2.10 14.34 7.31
CA PHE A 17 -3.30 14.97 6.75
C PHE A 17 -3.26 16.51 6.83
N SER A 18 -2.24 17.10 7.46
CA SER A 18 -2.06 18.56 7.55
C SER A 18 -1.09 19.16 6.53
N LYS A 19 -0.12 18.37 6.03
CA LYS A 19 0.69 18.69 4.84
C LYS A 19 0.04 18.01 3.63
N SER A 20 0.03 18.64 2.45
CA SER A 20 -0.55 18.00 1.27
C SER A 20 0.35 16.84 0.80
N TYR A 21 0.03 15.62 1.22
CA TYR A 21 0.64 14.37 0.74
C TYR A 21 -0.08 13.86 -0.53
N GLY A 22 -0.71 14.72 -1.30
CA GLY A 22 -1.51 14.32 -2.46
C GLY A 22 -2.89 13.78 -2.09
N THR A 23 -3.58 13.25 -3.09
CA THR A 23 -4.92 12.70 -2.99
C THR A 23 -4.87 11.21 -2.67
N ILE A 24 -5.68 10.78 -1.71
CA ILE A 24 -5.83 9.38 -1.29
C ILE A 24 -7.26 8.93 -1.61
N HIS A 25 -7.43 7.65 -1.95
CA HIS A 25 -8.76 7.09 -2.18
C HIS A 25 -9.65 7.27 -0.93
N PRO A 26 -10.84 7.88 -1.06
CA PRO A 26 -11.64 8.31 0.09
C PRO A 26 -12.03 7.15 1.01
N GLY A 27 -12.38 6.00 0.44
CA GLY A 27 -12.73 4.82 1.24
C GLY A 27 -11.58 4.33 2.13
N PHE A 28 -10.35 4.34 1.62
CA PHE A 28 -9.18 3.91 2.41
C PHE A 28 -8.83 4.95 3.47
N SER A 29 -8.92 6.23 3.12
CA SER A 29 -8.73 7.34 4.06
C SER A 29 -9.72 7.26 5.23
N THR A 30 -11.02 7.05 4.96
CA THR A 30 -12.06 6.91 5.99
C THR A 30 -11.82 5.70 6.90
N ILE A 31 -11.44 4.56 6.35
CA ILE A 31 -11.17 3.36 7.15
C ILE A 31 -9.95 3.60 8.04
N TYR A 32 -8.85 4.12 7.48
CA TYR A 32 -7.64 4.38 8.26
C TYR A 32 -7.86 5.45 9.34
N SER A 33 -8.60 6.52 9.05
CA SER A 33 -8.86 7.58 10.03
C SER A 33 -9.55 7.06 11.31
N ASN A 34 -10.37 6.02 11.19
CA ASN A 34 -11.04 5.40 12.34
C ASN A 34 -10.08 4.65 13.27
N ILE A 35 -8.90 4.25 12.79
CA ILE A 35 -7.91 3.48 13.55
C ILE A 35 -6.57 4.20 13.72
N ALA A 36 -6.40 5.40 13.14
CA ALA A 36 -5.13 6.12 13.12
C ALA A 36 -4.60 6.41 14.53
N THR A 37 -5.44 6.89 15.45
CA THR A 37 -5.03 7.19 16.83
C THR A 37 -4.50 5.95 17.54
N GLN A 38 -5.23 4.82 17.46
CA GLN A 38 -4.81 3.56 18.08
C GLN A 38 -3.51 3.06 17.47
N THR A 39 -3.37 3.17 16.14
CA THR A 39 -2.16 2.78 15.40
C THR A 39 -0.95 3.58 15.87
N LEU A 40 -1.07 4.91 15.98
CA LEU A 40 0.00 5.78 16.43
C LEU A 40 0.35 5.54 17.91
N ASP A 41 -0.63 5.28 18.76
CA ASP A 41 -0.38 5.00 20.18
C ASP A 41 0.35 3.67 20.41
N ILE A 42 0.03 2.64 19.61
CA ILE A 42 0.79 1.39 19.58
C ILE A 42 2.21 1.66 19.06
N ALA A 43 2.35 2.39 17.95
CA ALA A 43 3.64 2.73 17.37
C ALA A 43 4.55 3.52 18.34
N LYS A 44 3.99 4.43 19.15
CA LYS A 44 4.73 5.15 20.20
C LYS A 44 5.28 4.25 21.31
N LYS A 45 4.79 3.01 21.45
CA LYS A 45 5.25 2.03 22.47
C LYS A 45 6.26 1.02 21.93
N LEU A 46 6.42 0.90 20.60
CA LEU A 46 7.34 -0.07 20.00
C LEU A 46 8.82 0.23 20.32
N ASN A 47 9.68 -0.78 20.25
CA ASN A 47 11.12 -0.62 20.39
C ASN A 47 11.72 -0.03 19.09
N PRO A 48 12.39 1.14 19.12
CA PRO A 48 12.96 1.77 17.93
C PRO A 48 14.28 1.15 17.46
N SER A 49 14.81 0.17 18.19
CA SER A 49 16.04 -0.55 17.83
C SER A 49 15.80 -1.79 16.97
N VAL A 50 14.53 -2.15 16.72
CA VAL A 50 14.16 -3.31 15.88
C VAL A 50 13.28 -2.86 14.72
N PRO A 51 13.23 -3.63 13.61
CA PRO A 51 12.34 -3.34 12.49
C PRO A 51 10.86 -3.34 12.92
N CYS A 52 10.12 -2.38 12.40
CA CYS A 52 8.67 -2.25 12.53
C CYS A 52 8.03 -2.70 11.22
N TYR A 53 7.57 -3.95 11.18
CA TYR A 53 6.91 -4.52 10.02
C TYR A 53 5.43 -4.12 9.99
N LEU A 54 5.01 -3.53 8.87
CA LEU A 54 3.62 -3.39 8.51
C LEU A 54 3.33 -4.31 7.33
N SER A 55 2.19 -4.99 7.42
CA SER A 55 1.76 -5.89 6.38
C SER A 55 0.25 -5.87 6.21
N GLY A 56 -0.19 -6.17 5.00
CA GLY A 56 -1.60 -6.28 4.69
C GLY A 56 -1.83 -6.89 3.31
N HIS A 57 -3.01 -7.48 3.16
CA HIS A 57 -3.51 -8.03 1.91
C HIS A 57 -4.76 -7.26 1.46
N SER A 58 -4.93 -7.06 0.15
CA SER A 58 -6.14 -6.43 -0.42
C SER A 58 -6.43 -5.05 0.19
N LEU A 59 -7.62 -4.83 0.74
CA LEU A 59 -7.94 -3.63 1.53
C LEU A 59 -6.94 -3.39 2.67
N GLY A 60 -6.53 -4.45 3.37
CA GLY A 60 -5.52 -4.37 4.44
C GLY A 60 -4.17 -3.85 3.94
N ALA A 61 -3.80 -4.13 2.68
CA ALA A 61 -2.59 -3.58 2.07
C ALA A 61 -2.67 -2.05 1.89
N ALA A 62 -3.84 -1.54 1.48
CA ALA A 62 -4.08 -0.11 1.38
C ALA A 62 -4.01 0.57 2.75
N ILE A 63 -4.62 -0.04 3.77
CA ILE A 63 -4.59 0.48 5.15
C ILE A 63 -3.16 0.42 5.72
N ALA A 64 -2.41 -0.66 5.49
CA ALA A 64 -1.00 -0.77 5.89
C ALA A 64 -0.12 0.29 5.22
N THR A 65 -0.40 0.63 3.96
CA THR A 65 0.27 1.71 3.23
C THR A 65 0.05 3.07 3.90
N LEU A 66 -1.20 3.38 4.27
CA LEU A 66 -1.52 4.62 4.98
C LEU A 66 -0.90 4.65 6.38
N ALA A 67 -0.94 3.53 7.10
CA ALA A 67 -0.31 3.38 8.42
C ALA A 67 1.21 3.59 8.37
N ALA A 68 1.89 3.05 7.36
CA ALA A 68 3.34 3.13 7.25
C ALA A 68 3.83 4.57 7.13
N ILE A 69 3.23 5.37 6.24
CA ILE A 69 3.58 6.79 6.10
C ILE A 69 3.18 7.60 7.33
N ASP A 70 2.04 7.31 7.94
CA ASP A 70 1.57 8.00 9.16
C ASP A 70 2.48 7.76 10.36
N ILE A 71 2.92 6.52 10.58
CA ILE A 71 3.91 6.17 11.61
C ILE A 71 5.25 6.85 11.30
N ALA A 72 5.74 6.76 10.07
CA ALA A 72 7.03 7.34 9.69
C ALA A 72 7.09 8.87 9.87
N VAL A 73 5.96 9.56 9.70
CA VAL A 73 5.86 11.02 9.85
C VAL A 73 5.63 11.43 11.31
N ASN A 74 4.77 10.73 12.04
CA ASN A 74 4.33 11.15 13.38
C ASN A 74 5.10 10.47 14.52
N VAL A 75 5.86 9.42 14.23
CA VAL A 75 6.72 8.72 15.20
C VAL A 75 8.17 8.70 14.68
N PRO A 76 8.90 9.84 14.71
CA PRO A 76 10.21 9.97 14.06
C PRO A 76 11.25 8.93 14.51
N ARG A 77 11.17 8.47 15.76
CA ARG A 77 12.04 7.41 16.31
C ARG A 77 11.89 6.06 15.59
N LEU A 78 10.75 5.80 14.96
CA LEU A 78 10.50 4.59 14.19
C LEU A 78 10.76 4.74 12.69
N LYS A 79 10.89 5.97 12.18
CA LYS A 79 10.94 6.25 10.73
C LYS A 79 11.91 5.34 9.97
N LYS A 80 13.12 5.12 10.50
CA LYS A 80 14.16 4.30 9.85
C LYS A 80 13.88 2.79 9.95
N GLN A 81 12.98 2.38 10.83
CA GLN A 81 12.64 0.97 11.09
C GLN A 81 11.38 0.52 10.37
N VAL A 82 10.61 1.43 9.77
CA VAL A 82 9.36 1.08 9.08
C VAL A 82 9.68 0.26 7.83
N GLN A 83 9.20 -0.99 7.82
CA GLN A 83 9.26 -1.91 6.68
C GLN A 83 7.82 -2.25 6.27
N LEU A 84 7.43 -1.91 5.05
CA LEU A 84 6.10 -2.20 4.53
C LEU A 84 6.14 -3.35 3.53
N TYR A 85 5.33 -4.38 3.75
CA TYR A 85 5.12 -5.50 2.83
C TYR A 85 3.64 -5.63 2.50
N THR A 86 3.27 -5.47 1.24
CA THR A 86 1.88 -5.53 0.81
C THR A 86 1.66 -6.64 -0.19
N TYR A 87 0.48 -7.26 -0.13
CA TYR A 87 0.11 -8.39 -0.99
C TYR A 87 -1.21 -8.08 -1.67
N GLY A 88 -1.26 -8.16 -3.00
CA GLY A 88 -2.50 -7.86 -3.73
C GLY A 88 -3.02 -6.44 -3.48
N SER A 89 -2.11 -5.47 -3.30
CA SER A 89 -2.48 -4.10 -2.96
C SER A 89 -3.19 -3.41 -4.13
N PRO A 90 -4.35 -2.75 -3.89
CA PRO A 90 -4.88 -1.78 -4.84
C PRO A 90 -3.98 -0.54 -4.88
N ARG A 91 -4.26 0.38 -5.81
CA ARG A 91 -3.64 1.71 -5.83
C ARG A 91 -4.27 2.59 -4.76
N VAL A 92 -3.45 3.28 -3.96
CA VAL A 92 -3.90 3.95 -2.74
C VAL A 92 -4.14 5.45 -2.94
N GLY A 93 -3.32 6.09 -3.77
CA GLY A 93 -3.37 7.53 -3.98
C GLY A 93 -2.79 7.96 -5.32
N ASP A 94 -2.72 9.26 -5.50
CA ASP A 94 -2.24 9.90 -6.72
C ASP A 94 -0.70 9.90 -6.83
N PRO A 95 -0.13 10.37 -7.96
CA PRO A 95 1.32 10.45 -8.13
C PRO A 95 2.03 11.31 -7.08
N VAL A 96 1.36 12.29 -6.48
CA VAL A 96 1.91 13.10 -5.39
C VAL A 96 2.03 12.25 -4.14
N PHE A 97 0.98 11.51 -3.78
CA PHE A 97 0.99 10.57 -2.67
C PHE A 97 2.05 9.51 -2.83
N ALA A 98 2.14 8.88 -4.01
CA ALA A 98 3.12 7.83 -4.22
C ALA A 98 4.56 8.31 -4.12
N ARG A 99 4.86 9.50 -4.65
CA ARG A 99 6.19 10.12 -4.51
C ARG A 99 6.52 10.40 -3.05
N GLU A 100 5.60 11.01 -2.30
CA GLU A 100 5.85 11.32 -0.89
C GLU A 100 5.95 10.06 -0.03
N HIS A 101 5.11 9.05 -0.29
CA HIS A 101 5.20 7.75 0.37
C HIS A 101 6.57 7.12 0.14
N ASN A 102 7.01 6.97 -1.12
CA ASN A 102 8.29 6.34 -1.44
C ASN A 102 9.49 7.13 -0.87
N ARG A 103 9.35 8.45 -0.72
CA ARG A 103 10.38 9.29 -0.07
C ARG A 103 10.43 9.08 1.45
N VAL A 104 9.28 8.88 2.09
CA VAL A 104 9.17 8.77 3.56
C VAL A 104 9.39 7.34 4.04
N VAL A 105 8.91 6.36 3.29
CA VAL A 105 8.94 4.92 3.57
C VAL A 105 9.67 4.21 2.42
N PRO A 106 11.01 4.31 2.35
CA PRO A 106 11.77 3.73 1.24
C PRO A 106 11.74 2.19 1.22
N ASN A 107 11.60 1.56 2.38
CA ASN A 107 11.52 0.10 2.52
C ASN A 107 10.07 -0.36 2.38
N SER A 108 9.52 -0.18 1.18
CA SER A 108 8.15 -0.54 0.85
C SER A 108 8.13 -1.50 -0.32
N TYR A 109 7.64 -2.71 -0.09
CA TYR A 109 7.59 -3.79 -1.07
C TYR A 109 6.15 -4.22 -1.32
N ARG A 110 5.82 -4.43 -2.60
CA ARG A 110 4.49 -4.81 -3.04
C ARG A 110 4.59 -6.07 -3.86
N VAL A 111 4.11 -7.16 -3.29
CA VAL A 111 4.00 -8.46 -3.96
C VAL A 111 2.71 -8.50 -4.77
N VAL A 112 2.81 -8.89 -6.04
CA VAL A 112 1.72 -8.82 -7.02
C VAL A 112 1.60 -10.12 -7.78
N ASN A 113 0.42 -10.71 -7.77
CA ASN A 113 0.06 -11.72 -8.76
C ASN A 113 -0.38 -11.00 -10.05
N LEU A 114 0.28 -11.26 -11.17
CA LEU A 114 -0.04 -10.66 -12.47
C LEU A 114 -1.43 -11.08 -12.99
N ALA A 115 -2.00 -12.17 -12.48
CA ALA A 115 -3.36 -12.60 -12.79
C ALA A 115 -4.43 -11.97 -11.86
N ASP A 116 -4.02 -11.19 -10.85
CA ASP A 116 -4.92 -10.60 -9.85
C ASP A 116 -5.42 -9.22 -10.29
N ALA A 117 -6.69 -9.18 -10.70
CA ALA A 117 -7.37 -7.97 -11.15
C ALA A 117 -7.55 -6.90 -10.06
N ILE A 118 -7.52 -7.26 -8.78
CA ILE A 118 -7.69 -6.29 -7.68
C ILE A 118 -6.48 -5.34 -7.59
N THR A 119 -5.30 -5.81 -7.99
CA THR A 119 -4.12 -4.95 -8.07
C THR A 119 -4.27 -3.86 -9.12
N LEU A 120 -5.20 -4.01 -10.07
CA LEU A 120 -5.47 -3.03 -11.12
C LEU A 120 -6.52 -1.99 -10.73
N VAL A 121 -7.10 -2.06 -9.52
CA VAL A 121 -8.07 -1.08 -9.02
C VAL A 121 -7.46 -0.12 -7.99
N PRO A 122 -7.95 1.14 -7.89
CA PRO A 122 -8.74 1.85 -8.89
C PRO A 122 -8.03 1.90 -10.25
N PHE A 123 -8.80 1.87 -11.35
CA PHE A 123 -8.24 2.03 -12.69
C PHE A 123 -7.42 3.33 -12.77
N THR A 124 -6.39 3.34 -13.60
CA THR A 124 -5.40 4.43 -13.69
C THR A 124 -6.05 5.80 -13.85
N VAL A 125 -7.23 5.90 -14.45
CA VAL A 125 -8.07 7.11 -14.41
C VAL A 125 -9.42 6.74 -13.82
N PHE A 126 -9.70 7.19 -12.59
CA PHE A 126 -11.02 7.05 -11.97
C PHE A 126 -11.56 8.45 -11.65
N PHE A 127 -12.67 8.82 -12.28
CA PHE A 127 -13.32 10.14 -12.13
C PHE A 127 -12.36 11.36 -12.19
N LYS A 128 -11.35 11.30 -13.10
CA LYS A 128 -10.30 12.33 -13.33
C LYS A 128 -9.12 12.35 -12.36
N THR A 129 -9.08 11.43 -11.39
CA THR A 129 -7.90 11.25 -10.54
C THR A 129 -7.07 10.10 -11.05
N GLU A 130 -5.78 10.36 -11.25
CA GLU A 130 -4.81 9.31 -11.52
C GLU A 130 -4.47 8.60 -10.21
N TYR A 131 -4.56 7.27 -10.19
CA TYR A 131 -4.08 6.47 -9.07
C TYR A 131 -2.87 5.67 -9.53
N VAL A 132 -1.82 5.65 -8.70
CA VAL A 132 -0.59 4.90 -8.97
C VAL A 132 -0.20 4.06 -7.76
N HIS A 133 0.65 3.06 -7.99
CA HIS A 133 1.17 2.22 -6.92
C HIS A 133 2.30 2.91 -6.15
N VAL A 134 2.48 2.46 -4.91
CA VAL A 134 3.64 2.79 -4.08
C VAL A 134 4.52 1.56 -3.89
N GLY A 135 5.76 1.79 -3.46
CA GLY A 135 6.74 0.74 -3.19
C GLY A 135 7.32 0.06 -4.44
N GLU A 136 8.35 -0.72 -4.20
CA GLU A 136 8.98 -1.60 -5.18
C GLU A 136 8.09 -2.81 -5.48
N GLU A 137 7.87 -3.12 -6.75
CA GLU A 137 7.06 -4.25 -7.17
C GLU A 137 7.87 -5.55 -7.19
N TRP A 138 7.28 -6.60 -6.62
CA TRP A 138 7.73 -7.99 -6.71
C TRP A 138 6.61 -8.82 -7.32
N ALA A 139 6.75 -9.18 -8.59
CA ALA A 139 5.67 -9.80 -9.36
C ALA A 139 5.89 -11.30 -9.54
N PHE A 140 4.80 -12.06 -9.54
CA PHE A 140 4.74 -13.46 -9.97
C PHE A 140 3.48 -13.69 -10.81
N LEU A 141 3.40 -14.81 -11.53
CA LEU A 141 2.22 -15.17 -12.32
C LEU A 141 1.64 -16.49 -11.82
N ALA A 142 0.41 -16.45 -11.30
CA ALA A 142 -0.37 -17.63 -10.94
C ALA A 142 -1.82 -17.47 -11.43
N PRO A 143 -2.14 -17.97 -12.65
CA PRO A 143 -3.47 -17.87 -13.23
C PRO A 143 -4.34 -19.04 -12.73
N ASN A 144 -5.02 -18.83 -11.62
CA ASN A 144 -5.90 -19.80 -10.96
C ASN A 144 -7.35 -19.74 -11.49
N GLY A 145 -7.53 -19.34 -12.76
CA GLY A 145 -8.79 -19.34 -13.49
C GLY A 145 -9.70 -18.12 -13.25
N ASP A 146 -9.91 -17.70 -12.00
CA ASP A 146 -10.87 -16.64 -11.64
C ASP A 146 -10.27 -15.59 -10.69
N VAL A 147 -10.94 -14.45 -10.53
CA VAL A 147 -10.53 -13.29 -9.73
C VAL A 147 -10.19 -13.69 -8.29
N MET A 148 -11.09 -14.44 -7.63
CA MET A 148 -10.90 -14.78 -6.21
C MET A 148 -9.69 -15.71 -6.01
N PRO A 149 -9.54 -16.85 -6.72
CA PRO A 149 -8.34 -17.68 -6.65
C PRO A 149 -7.04 -16.94 -7.00
N ASN A 150 -7.07 -15.94 -7.88
CA ASN A 150 -5.90 -15.11 -8.17
C ASN A 150 -5.55 -14.15 -7.03
N HIS A 151 -6.56 -13.71 -6.27
CA HIS A 151 -6.44 -12.69 -5.25
C HIS A 151 -6.20 -13.24 -3.84
N VAL A 152 -6.66 -14.46 -3.49
CA VAL A 152 -6.54 -14.99 -2.12
C VAL A 152 -5.11 -15.03 -1.58
N VAL A 153 -4.97 -14.82 -0.26
CA VAL A 153 -3.68 -14.79 0.45
C VAL A 153 -2.85 -16.04 0.18
N ASP A 154 -3.48 -17.21 0.06
CA ASP A 154 -2.77 -18.47 -0.18
C ASP A 154 -1.99 -18.49 -1.50
N SER A 155 -2.49 -17.82 -2.53
CA SER A 155 -1.79 -17.69 -3.82
C SER A 155 -0.51 -16.88 -3.67
N TYR A 156 -0.55 -15.81 -2.88
CA TYR A 156 0.62 -14.99 -2.55
C TYR A 156 1.61 -15.74 -1.67
N ARG A 157 1.12 -16.44 -0.64
CA ARG A 157 1.95 -17.26 0.25
C ARG A 157 2.67 -18.37 -0.53
N SER A 158 1.94 -19.10 -1.38
CA SER A 158 2.48 -20.15 -2.23
C SER A 158 3.58 -19.63 -3.16
N ALA A 159 3.44 -18.41 -3.67
CA ALA A 159 4.48 -17.78 -4.48
C ALA A 159 5.76 -17.52 -3.68
N ILE A 160 5.61 -16.91 -2.49
CA ILE A 160 6.73 -16.58 -1.58
C ILE A 160 7.45 -17.84 -1.08
N ASP A 161 6.70 -18.87 -0.68
CA ASP A 161 7.26 -20.13 -0.23
C ASP A 161 8.08 -20.82 -1.34
N LYS A 162 7.70 -20.59 -2.60
CA LYS A 162 8.42 -21.06 -3.80
C LYS A 162 9.47 -20.07 -4.32
N GLN A 163 9.55 -18.87 -3.76
CA GLN A 163 10.45 -17.79 -4.16
C GLN A 163 10.34 -17.46 -5.66
N VAL A 164 9.11 -17.39 -6.18
CA VAL A 164 8.87 -17.15 -7.63
C VAL A 164 8.59 -15.69 -7.96
N GLU A 165 8.41 -14.84 -6.94
CA GLU A 165 8.28 -13.40 -7.08
C GLU A 165 9.61 -12.72 -7.41
N THR A 166 9.57 -11.71 -8.26
CA THR A 166 10.77 -11.01 -8.74
C THR A 166 10.50 -9.53 -9.00
N ASN A 167 11.51 -8.70 -8.73
CA ASN A 167 11.53 -7.28 -9.09
C ASN A 167 12.26 -7.01 -10.43
N LYS A 168 12.70 -8.06 -11.13
CA LYS A 168 13.36 -7.93 -12.42
C LYS A 168 12.39 -7.36 -13.47
N PRO A 169 12.88 -6.53 -14.42
CA PRO A 169 12.08 -6.06 -15.53
C PRO A 169 11.41 -7.21 -16.27
N ARG A 170 10.14 -7.05 -16.62
CA ARG A 170 9.38 -8.04 -17.38
C ARG A 170 9.91 -8.09 -18.81
N THR A 171 10.79 -9.04 -19.10
CA THR A 171 11.11 -9.43 -20.47
C THR A 171 10.01 -10.40 -20.92
N SER A 172 9.12 -9.99 -21.83
CA SER A 172 7.98 -10.78 -22.34
C SER A 172 8.36 -12.20 -22.80
N PRO A 173 7.40 -13.16 -22.82
CA PRO A 173 6.68 -13.70 -21.68
C PRO A 173 7.16 -15.14 -21.39
N ASN A 174 7.50 -15.45 -20.14
CA ASN A 174 7.49 -16.85 -19.71
C ASN A 174 6.03 -17.27 -19.56
N SER A 175 5.40 -17.65 -20.68
CA SER A 175 4.22 -18.51 -20.65
C SER A 175 4.62 -19.81 -19.96
N GLY A 176 4.45 -19.85 -18.64
CA GLY A 176 4.70 -21.03 -17.80
C GLY A 176 3.65 -22.13 -18.01
N LEU A 177 3.16 -22.30 -19.24
CA LEU A 177 2.49 -23.52 -19.66
C LEU A 177 3.60 -24.51 -20.02
N LYS A 178 3.91 -25.40 -19.09
CA LYS A 178 4.27 -26.77 -19.43
C LYS A 178 3.11 -27.65 -19.02
#